data_AF-A0A958ENX9-F1
#
_entry.id   AF-A0A958ENX9-F1
#
_cell.length_a   1.000
_cell.length_b   1.000
_cell.length_c   1.000
_cell.angle_alpha   90.00
_cell.angle_beta   90.00
_cell.angle_gamma   90.00
#
_symmetry.space_group_name_H-M   'P 1'
#
loop_
_entity.id
_entity.type
_entity.pdbx_description
1 polymer ?
#
loop_
_entity_poly.entity_id
_entity_poly.type
_entity_poly.pdbx_seq_one_letter_code
_entity_poly.pdbx_strand_id
1 'polypeptide(L)' 'MDSVNLLSVSEAASSLQISEDLVQKFIQMGLIATVKEGHSKKLTPYGMRRLMRAMDMYEKSYSTENIERLL' A
#
# COMPACT_ATOMS: atom_id res chain seq x y z
N MET A 1 16.15 17.34 9.82
CA MET A 1 14.78 16.81 9.85
C MET A 1 14.67 15.89 8.66
N ASP A 2 14.66 14.58 8.87
CA ASP A 2 14.44 13.62 7.79
C ASP A 2 13.00 13.78 7.31
N SER A 3 12.83 14.33 6.10
CA SER A 3 11.52 14.43 5.47
C SER A 3 10.98 13.01 5.31
N VAL A 4 10.00 12.64 6.14
CA VAL A 4 9.30 11.37 5.98
C VAL A 4 8.61 11.44 4.61
N ASN A 5 9.12 10.66 3.65
CA ASN A 5 8.61 10.68 2.29
C ASN A 5 7.23 9.99 2.27
N LEU A 6 6.18 10.81 2.40
CA LEU A 6 4.79 10.38 2.41
C LEU A 6 4.23 10.43 0.99
N LEU A 7 3.75 9.29 0.51
CA LEU A 7 3.18 9.18 -0.84
C LEU A 7 1.66 9.18 -0.77
N SER A 8 1.00 9.88 -1.68
CA SER A 8 -0.42 9.67 -1.93
C SER A 8 -0.68 8.27 -2.48
N VAL A 9 -1.95 7.86 -2.53
CA VAL A 9 -2.36 6.61 -3.18
C VAL A 9 -1.96 6.61 -4.66
N SER A 10 -2.14 7.73 -5.36
CA SER A 10 -1.80 7.86 -6.78
C SER A 10 -0.31 7.79 -7.03
N GLU A 11 0.52 8.42 -6.18
CA GLU A 11 1.98 8.35 -6.27
C GLU A 11 2.50 6.94 -6.01
N ALA A 12 1.93 6.23 -5.02
CA ALA A 12 2.27 4.85 -4.72
C ALA A 12 1.87 3.89 -5.87
N ALA A 13 0.67 4.08 -6.43
CA ALA A 13 0.18 3.31 -7.57
C ALA A 13 1.06 3.51 -8.81
N SER A 14 1.38 4.76 -9.13
CA SER A 14 2.27 5.13 -10.24
C SER A 14 3.67 4.53 -10.06
N SER A 15 4.24 4.58 -8.85
CA SER A 15 5.55 4.03 -8.55
C SER A 15 5.67 2.52 -8.79
N LEU A 16 4.55 1.79 -8.67
CA LEU A 16 4.48 0.34 -8.88
C LEU A 16 3.80 -0.04 -10.20
N GLN A 17 3.39 0.94 -11.02
CA GLN A 17 2.66 0.73 -12.27
C GLN A 17 1.39 -0.11 -12.11
N ILE A 18 0.65 0.12 -11.02
CA ILE A 18 -0.62 -0.56 -10.70
C ILE A 18 -1.79 0.43 -10.64
N SER A 19 -3.02 -0.07 -10.58
CA SER A 19 -4.20 0.78 -10.40
C SER A 19 -4.31 1.31 -8.98
N GLU A 20 -4.81 2.55 -8.85
CA GLU A 20 -5.11 3.15 -7.55
C GLU A 20 -6.15 2.33 -6.78
N ASP A 21 -7.12 1.74 -7.48
CA ASP A 21 -8.16 0.88 -6.89
C ASP A 21 -7.56 -0.33 -6.16
N LEU A 22 -6.51 -0.93 -6.71
CA LEU A 22 -5.84 -2.06 -6.07
C LEU A 22 -5.12 -1.64 -4.78
N VAL A 23 -4.47 -0.47 -4.80
CA VAL A 23 -3.85 0.11 -3.60
C VAL A 23 -4.92 0.42 -2.54
N GLN A 24 -6.04 1.03 -2.94
CA GLN A 24 -7.16 1.29 -2.04
C GLN A 24 -7.75 0.02 -1.45
N LYS A 25 -7.89 -1.04 -2.27
CA LYS A 25 -8.36 -2.35 -1.79
C LYS A 25 -7.45 -2.90 -0.69
N PHE A 26 -6.14 -2.87 -0.88
CA PHE A 26 -5.20 -3.32 0.16
C PHE A 26 -5.21 -2.44 1.41
N ILE A 27 -5.44 -1.13 1.28
CA ILE A 27 -5.65 -0.24 2.44
C ILE A 27 -6.94 -0.62 3.17
N GLN A 28 -8.04 -0.88 2.46
CA GLN A 28 -9.34 -1.25 3.04
C GLN A 28 -9.28 -2.60 3.75
N MET A 29 -8.51 -3.55 3.23
CA MET A 29 -8.22 -4.84 3.86
C MET A 29 -7.31 -4.73 5.09
N GLY A 30 -6.78 -3.53 5.40
CA GLY A 30 -5.85 -3.33 6.51
C GLY A 30 -4.43 -3.82 6.23
N LEU A 31 -4.12 -4.23 4.99
CA LEU A 31 -2.79 -4.71 4.60
C LEU A 31 -1.76 -3.58 4.54
N ILE A 32 -2.20 -2.35 4.31
CA ILE A 32 -1.34 -1.17 4.13
C ILE A 32 -1.64 -0.15 5.21
N ALA A 33 -0.64 0.17 6.03
CA ALA A 33 -0.74 1.27 6.98
C ALA A 33 -0.62 2.62 6.28
N THR A 34 -1.58 3.50 6.53
CA THR A 34 -1.58 4.90 6.05
C THR A 34 -1.61 5.87 7.22
N VAL A 35 -1.04 7.05 7.04
CA VAL A 35 -1.22 8.18 7.96
C VAL A 35 -2.18 9.20 7.35
N LYS A 36 -2.88 9.95 8.20
CA LYS A 36 -3.67 11.09 7.75
C LYS A 36 -2.78 12.33 7.68
N GLU A 37 -2.78 13.00 6.53
CA GLU A 37 -2.19 14.31 6.35
C GLU A 37 -3.27 15.26 5.81
N GLY A 38 -3.79 16.12 6.70
CA GLY A 38 -4.98 16.92 6.42
C GLY A 38 -6.21 16.03 6.17
N HIS A 39 -6.81 16.17 4.99
CA HIS A 39 -8.00 15.41 4.57
C HIS A 39 -7.66 14.12 3.78
N SER A 40 -6.38 13.87 3.51
CA SER A 40 -5.95 12.78 2.64
C SER A 40 -5.21 11.69 3.43
N LYS A 41 -5.37 10.44 2.97
CA LYS A 41 -4.54 9.32 3.44
C LYS A 41 -3.26 9.26 2.62
N LYS A 42 -2.12 9.15 3.28
CA LYS A 42 -0.82 8.95 2.66
C LYS A 42 -0.14 7.69 3.16
N LEU A 43 0.58 7.02 2.28
CA LEU A 43 1.41 5.87 2.57
C LEU A 43 2.74 6.37 3.15
N THR A 44 3.09 5.81 4.30
CA THR A 44 4.43 5.97 4.86
C THR A 44 5.42 5.09 4.11
N PRO A 45 6.75 5.28 4.30
CA PRO A 45 7.74 4.33 3.78
C PRO A 45 7.49 2.88 4.24
N TYR A 46 6.92 2.69 5.44
CA TYR A 46 6.50 1.36 5.91
C TYR A 46 5.28 0.83 5.15
N GLY A 47 4.27 1.67 4.93
CA GLY A 47 3.11 1.34 4.10
C GLY A 47 3.52 0.93 2.67
N MET A 48 4.48 1.65 2.08
CA MET A 48 5.01 1.33 0.76
C MET A 48 5.72 -0.04 0.72
N ARG A 49 6.51 -0.38 1.75
CA ARG A 49 7.13 -1.72 1.84
C ARG A 49 6.09 -2.83 1.96
N ARG A 50 5.01 -2.61 2.71
CA ARG A 50 3.89 -3.58 2.77
C ARG A 50 3.18 -3.69 1.44
N LEU A 51 3.02 -2.59 0.71
CA LEU A 51 2.41 -2.58 -0.62
C LEU A 51 3.20 -3.43 -1.62
N MET A 52 4.51 -3.25 -1.67
CA MET A 52 5.39 -4.06 -2.53
C MET A 52 5.28 -5.56 -2.21
N ARG A 53 5.21 -5.93 -0.94
CA ARG A 53 5.05 -7.34 -0.53
C ARG A 53 3.66 -7.89 -0.84
N ALA A 54 2.61 -7.10 -0.62
CA ALA A 54 1.24 -7.48 -0.98
C ALA A 54 1.12 -7.73 -2.49
N MET A 55 1.76 -6.88 -3.31
CA MET A 55 1.82 -7.03 -4.76
C MET A 55 2.57 -8.30 -5.19
N ASP A 56 3.75 -8.56 -4.64
CA ASP A 56 4.53 -9.76 -4.95
C ASP A 56 3.73 -11.05 -4.65
N MET A 57 2.96 -11.07 -3.55
CA MET A 57 2.08 -12.20 -3.23
C MET A 57 0.85 -12.28 -4.15
N TYR A 58 0.27 -11.13 -4.48
CA TYR A 58 -0.88 -11.05 -5.39
C TYR A 58 -0.52 -11.55 -6.80
N GLU A 59 0.64 -11.17 -7.34
CA GLU A 59 1.14 -11.65 -8.63
C GLU A 59 1.42 -13.16 -8.62
N LYS A 60 1.86 -13.71 -7.49
CA LYS A 60 2.02 -15.15 -7.28
C LYS A 60 0.71 -15.90 -7.07
N SER A 61 -0.44 -15.25 -7.29
CA SER A 61 -1.79 -15.83 -7.18
C SER A 61 -2.12 -16.34 -5.77
N TYR A 62 -1.53 -15.74 -4.73
CA TYR A 62 -1.97 -16.03 -3.36
C TYR A 62 -3.40 -15.51 -3.17
N SER A 63 -4.26 -16.29 -2.51
CA SER A 63 -5.57 -15.79 -2.10
C SER A 63 -5.39 -14.57 -1.20
N THR A 64 -6.31 -13.62 -1.30
CA THR A 64 -6.32 -12.41 -0.47
C THR A 64 -6.26 -12.72 1.02
N GLU A 65 -6.91 -13.80 1.48
CA GLU A 65 -6.85 -14.27 2.88
C GLU A 65 -5.45 -14.76 3.29
N ASN A 66 -4.66 -15.33 2.37
CA ASN A 66 -3.29 -15.73 2.66
C ASN A 66 -2.36 -14.52 2.74
N ILE A 67 -2.62 -13.48 1.94
CA ILE A 67 -1.87 -12.22 1.98
C ILE A 67 -2.07 -11.52 3.34
N GLU A 68 -3.30 -11.51 3.86
CA GLU A 68 -3.62 -10.97 5.19
C GLU A 68 -2.90 -11.68 6.33
N ARG A 69 -2.74 -13.00 6.26
CA ARG A 69 -2.04 -13.77 7.31
C ARG A 69 -0.52 -13.59 7.29
N LEU A 70 0.06 -13.19 6.16
CA LEU A 70 1.52 -13.13 5.96
C LEU A 70 2.12 -11.73 6.13
N LEU A 71 1.29 -10.68 6.22
CA LEU A 71 1.71 -9.29 6.36
C LEU A 71 1.43 -8.74 7.76
#